data_AF-A0A6I3XG97-F1
#
_entry.id   AF-A0A6I3XG97-F1
#
_cell.length_a   1.000
_cell.length_b   1.000
_cell.length_c   1.000
_cell.angle_alpha   90.00
_cell.angle_beta   90.00
_cell.angle_gamma   90.00
#
_symmetry.space_group_name_H-M   'P 1'
#
loop_
_entity.id
_entity.type
_entity.pdbx_description
1 polymer ?
#
loop_
_entity_poly.entity_id
_entity_poly.type
_entity_poly.pdbx_seq_one_letter_code
_entity_poly.pdbx_strand_id
1 'polypeptide(L)'
;MANSVSLNSKAISTDSKVANQGEVTAARAKLQLNVSIMEASATISIGVGGNPQALLYKSAITSINEALRAELGENAVQNAARQDNSPQATADRIVSLASGFYEVFKRQNPQMEDDAALQKFMDAVKGGVEQGFKEARDILKGLNALGGDVAANIDKTYEFVTRGFDSFAARMAQPKEEKEAA
;
A
#
# COMPACT_ATOMS: atom_id res chain seq x y z
N MET A 1 59.95 20.90 27.17
CA MET A 1 59.11 19.70 26.98
C MET A 1 57.72 19.99 27.54
N ALA A 2 56.68 19.55 26.81
CA ALA A 2 55.26 19.39 27.19
C ALA A 2 54.53 20.64 27.74
N ASN A 3 53.82 21.44 26.92
CA ASN A 3 52.61 21.20 26.11
C ASN A 3 51.30 21.36 26.91
N SER A 4 50.55 22.38 26.48
CA SER A 4 49.25 22.88 26.96
C SER A 4 48.07 22.17 26.31
N VAL A 5 47.01 21.86 27.06
CA VAL A 5 45.65 21.55 26.53
C VAL A 5 44.63 21.95 27.60
N SER A 6 44.01 23.14 27.55
CA SER A 6 42.77 23.49 26.82
C SER A 6 41.58 22.56 27.08
N LEU A 7 40.69 22.98 27.98
CA LEU A 7 39.40 22.36 28.22
C LEU A 7 38.46 22.68 27.05
N ASN A 8 38.20 21.70 26.19
CA ASN A 8 37.18 21.80 25.15
C ASN A 8 35.87 21.16 25.63
N SER A 9 34.89 22.00 25.94
CA SER A 9 33.49 21.62 26.19
C SER A 9 32.87 21.10 24.89
N LYS A 10 32.80 19.77 24.74
CA LYS A 10 32.06 19.14 23.65
C LYS A 10 30.57 19.18 23.97
N ALA A 11 29.84 20.01 23.23
CA ALA A 11 28.38 19.97 23.16
C ALA A 11 27.91 18.54 22.82
N ILE A 12 27.05 17.99 23.67
CA ILE A 12 26.30 16.78 23.39
C ILE A 12 25.14 17.18 22.48
N SER A 13 25.25 16.80 21.21
CA SER A 13 24.13 16.76 20.29
C SER A 13 23.22 15.61 20.69
N THR A 14 22.04 15.91 21.22
CA THR A 14 20.94 14.94 21.40
C THR A 14 20.39 14.53 20.04
N ASP A 15 20.75 13.34 19.60
CA ASP A 15 20.18 12.65 18.44
C ASP A 15 18.80 12.08 18.81
N SER A 16 17.73 12.66 18.27
CA SER A 16 16.32 12.28 18.50
C SER A 16 15.91 10.98 17.78
N LYS A 17 16.83 10.07 17.46
CA LYS A 17 16.56 8.93 16.57
C LYS A 17 16.28 7.58 17.26
N VAL A 18 16.18 7.56 18.58
CA VAL A 18 16.05 6.29 19.35
C VAL A 18 14.60 5.93 19.70
N ALA A 19 13.65 6.87 19.67
CA ALA A 19 12.27 6.61 20.10
C ALA A 19 11.45 5.74 19.12
N ASN A 20 11.75 5.78 17.82
CA ASN A 20 10.91 5.12 16.79
C ASN A 20 11.31 3.66 16.47
N GLN A 21 12.48 3.20 16.92
CA GLN A 21 12.95 1.84 16.57
C GLN A 21 12.34 0.74 17.44
N GLY A 22 11.94 1.06 18.67
CA GLY A 22 11.32 0.11 19.61
C GLY A 22 9.87 -0.24 19.28
N GLU A 23 9.10 0.73 18.76
CA GLU A 23 7.69 0.51 18.37
C GLU A 23 7.58 -0.30 17.08
N VAL A 24 8.47 -0.04 16.10
CA VAL A 24 8.54 -0.80 14.84
C VAL A 24 8.95 -2.25 15.09
N THR A 25 9.81 -2.52 16.07
CA THR A 25 10.18 -3.89 16.46
C THR A 25 9.06 -4.58 17.23
N ALA A 26 8.35 -3.89 18.14
CA ALA A 26 7.21 -4.46 18.85
C ALA A 26 6.02 -4.76 17.91
N ALA A 27 5.72 -3.87 16.97
CA ALA A 27 4.68 -4.08 15.97
C ALA A 27 5.02 -5.23 15.01
N ARG A 28 6.27 -5.31 14.54
CA ARG A 28 6.74 -6.46 13.73
C ARG A 28 6.75 -7.76 14.51
N ALA A 29 7.16 -7.75 15.77
CA ALA A 29 7.13 -8.94 16.64
C ALA A 29 5.69 -9.40 16.89
N LYS A 30 4.75 -8.48 17.08
CA LYS A 30 3.32 -8.79 17.23
C LYS A 30 2.72 -9.34 15.92
N LEU A 31 3.10 -8.77 14.77
CA LEU A 31 2.70 -9.30 13.45
C LEU A 31 3.26 -10.70 13.20
N GLN A 32 4.55 -10.92 13.47
CA GLN A 32 5.17 -12.25 13.36
C GLN A 32 4.51 -13.26 14.31
N LEU A 33 4.25 -12.87 15.55
CA LEU A 33 3.50 -13.69 16.50
C LEU A 33 2.09 -14.00 15.99
N ASN A 34 1.37 -13.02 15.45
CA ASN A 34 0.04 -13.23 14.90
C ASN A 34 0.06 -14.18 13.68
N VAL A 35 1.08 -14.08 12.83
CA VAL A 35 1.29 -14.98 11.69
C VAL A 35 1.63 -16.39 12.17
N SER A 36 2.55 -16.54 13.12
CA SER A 36 2.88 -17.85 13.71
C SER A 36 1.70 -18.46 14.46
N ILE A 37 0.85 -17.65 15.10
CA ILE A 37 -0.41 -18.11 15.72
C ILE A 37 -1.40 -18.54 14.64
N MET A 38 -1.52 -17.81 13.53
CA MET A 38 -2.35 -18.21 12.39
C MET A 38 -1.88 -19.54 11.80
N GLU A 39 -0.57 -19.70 11.55
CA GLU A 39 0.05 -20.92 11.02
C GLU A 39 -0.09 -22.10 12.00
N ALA A 40 0.14 -21.88 13.29
CA ALA A 40 -0.07 -22.90 14.33
C ALA A 40 -1.55 -23.27 14.46
N SER A 41 -2.47 -22.31 14.32
CA SER A 41 -3.91 -22.56 14.34
C SER A 41 -4.41 -23.32 13.10
N ALA A 42 -3.71 -23.22 11.98
CA ALA A 42 -3.95 -24.01 10.78
C ALA A 42 -3.44 -25.46 10.92
N THR A 43 -2.51 -25.71 11.85
CA THR A 43 -1.82 -27.01 12.01
C THR A 43 -2.34 -27.84 13.20
N ILE A 44 -3.00 -27.24 14.19
CA ILE A 44 -3.40 -27.94 15.42
C ILE A 44 -4.89 -28.29 15.43
N SER A 45 -5.15 -29.55 15.09
CA SER A 45 -6.26 -30.31 15.65
C SER A 45 -6.09 -30.44 17.17
N ILE A 46 -7.05 -29.87 17.91
CA ILE A 46 -7.43 -30.23 19.30
C ILE A 46 -6.31 -30.10 20.37
N GLY A 47 -6.39 -29.00 21.11
CA GLY A 47 -5.75 -28.81 22.42
C GLY A 47 -6.33 -27.58 23.11
N VAL A 48 -7.46 -27.75 23.80
CA VAL A 48 -8.34 -26.68 24.37
C VAL A 48 -7.71 -25.96 25.58
N GLY A 49 -6.39 -25.75 25.62
CA GLY A 49 -5.71 -25.20 26.81
C GLY A 49 -4.67 -24.10 26.57
N GLY A 50 -4.33 -23.76 25.32
CA GLY A 50 -3.11 -22.98 25.08
C GLY A 50 -3.23 -21.47 24.96
N ASN A 51 -4.26 -20.95 24.28
CA ASN A 51 -4.30 -19.52 23.96
C ASN A 51 -5.71 -19.02 23.58
N PRO A 52 -6.51 -18.48 24.52
CA PRO A 52 -7.86 -17.96 24.22
C PRO A 52 -7.83 -16.77 23.24
N GLN A 53 -6.73 -16.02 23.18
CA GLN A 53 -6.56 -14.93 22.22
C GLN A 53 -6.38 -15.45 20.79
N ALA A 54 -5.72 -16.60 20.61
CA ALA A 54 -5.62 -17.26 19.30
C ALA A 54 -7.00 -17.72 18.79
N LEU A 55 -7.85 -18.24 19.68
CA LEU A 55 -9.22 -18.62 19.33
C LEU A 55 -10.06 -17.41 18.94
N LEU A 56 -9.91 -16.29 19.66
CA LEU A 56 -10.55 -15.04 19.31
C LEU A 56 -10.10 -14.54 17.92
N TYR A 57 -8.80 -14.55 17.63
CA TYR A 57 -8.29 -14.16 16.32
C TYR A 57 -8.76 -15.09 15.21
N LYS A 58 -8.76 -16.40 15.43
CA LYS A 58 -9.31 -17.37 14.48
C LYS A 58 -10.78 -17.08 14.20
N SER A 59 -11.59 -16.88 15.25
CA SER A 59 -13.00 -16.54 15.10
C SER A 59 -13.18 -15.25 14.31
N ALA A 60 -12.42 -14.19 14.63
CA ALA A 60 -12.49 -12.92 13.91
C ALA A 60 -12.13 -13.07 12.43
N ILE A 61 -11.03 -13.77 12.10
CA ILE A 61 -10.60 -14.02 10.72
C ILE A 61 -11.65 -14.85 9.97
N THR A 62 -12.21 -15.89 10.60
CA THR A 62 -13.27 -16.70 10.00
C THR A 62 -14.50 -15.85 9.68
N SER A 63 -14.95 -15.02 10.62
CA SER A 63 -16.11 -14.14 10.41
C SER A 63 -15.84 -13.08 9.34
N ILE A 64 -14.64 -12.51 9.27
CA ILE A 64 -14.26 -11.57 8.21
C ILE A 64 -14.28 -12.28 6.84
N ASN A 65 -13.69 -13.46 6.73
CA ASN A 65 -13.71 -14.24 5.49
C ASN A 65 -15.13 -14.60 5.07
N GLU A 66 -16.00 -14.96 6.00
CA GLU A 66 -17.41 -15.25 5.72
C GLU A 66 -18.15 -14.00 5.22
N ALA A 67 -17.95 -12.85 5.85
CA ALA A 67 -18.55 -11.59 5.44
C ALA A 67 -18.08 -11.14 4.04
N LEU A 68 -16.82 -11.39 3.70
CA LEU A 68 -16.21 -10.98 2.43
C LEU A 68 -16.33 -12.03 1.32
N ARG A 69 -16.84 -13.22 1.61
CA ARG A 69 -16.85 -14.38 0.70
C ARG A 69 -17.52 -14.09 -0.64
N ALA A 70 -18.65 -13.37 -0.62
CA ALA A 70 -19.42 -13.08 -1.83
C ALA A 70 -18.65 -12.23 -2.85
N GLU A 71 -17.79 -11.33 -2.37
CA GLU A 71 -17.06 -10.37 -3.20
C GLU A 71 -15.63 -10.83 -3.50
N LEU A 72 -14.95 -11.41 -2.50
CA LEU A 72 -13.51 -11.71 -2.56
C LEU A 72 -13.19 -13.21 -2.58
N GLY A 73 -14.21 -14.08 -2.52
CA GLY A 73 -14.07 -15.52 -2.51
C GLY A 73 -13.59 -16.10 -1.17
N GLU A 74 -13.28 -17.39 -1.16
CA GLU A 74 -12.77 -18.06 0.04
C GLU A 74 -11.40 -17.50 0.45
N ASN A 75 -11.18 -17.42 1.77
CA ASN A 75 -9.90 -17.05 2.37
C ASN A 75 -9.39 -15.64 1.99
N ALA A 76 -10.29 -14.67 1.85
CA ALA A 76 -9.97 -13.28 1.49
C ALA A 76 -8.81 -12.68 2.31
N VAL A 77 -8.81 -12.85 3.63
CA VAL A 77 -7.76 -12.32 4.52
C VAL A 77 -6.41 -12.98 4.25
N GLN A 78 -6.37 -14.29 4.05
CA GLN A 78 -5.14 -15.03 3.77
C GLN A 78 -4.60 -14.70 2.38
N ASN A 79 -5.49 -14.54 1.40
CA ASN A 79 -5.12 -14.13 0.05
C ASN A 79 -4.51 -12.73 0.07
N ALA A 80 -5.14 -11.78 0.79
CA ALA A 80 -4.60 -10.44 0.97
C ALA A 80 -3.22 -10.48 1.65
N ALA A 81 -3.03 -11.27 2.70
CA ALA A 81 -1.75 -11.38 3.41
C ALA A 81 -0.60 -11.97 2.55
N ARG A 82 -0.93 -12.78 1.53
CA ARG A 82 0.06 -13.36 0.60
C ARG A 82 0.43 -12.44 -0.56
N GLN A 83 -0.36 -11.40 -0.80
CA GLN A 83 -0.07 -10.43 -1.86
C GLN A 83 1.09 -9.53 -1.45
N ASP A 84 1.89 -9.12 -2.43
CA ASP A 84 2.80 -8.00 -2.24
C ASP A 84 1.98 -6.71 -2.07
N ASN A 85 1.81 -6.30 -0.82
CA ASN A 85 1.14 -5.06 -0.43
C ASN A 85 2.14 -3.94 -0.15
N SER A 86 3.35 -4.02 -0.70
CA SER A 86 4.25 -2.87 -0.70
C SER A 86 3.58 -1.69 -1.43
N PRO A 87 3.95 -0.44 -1.09
CA PRO A 87 3.39 0.73 -1.75
C PRO A 87 3.55 0.69 -3.28
N GLN A 88 4.70 0.23 -3.77
CA GLN A 88 4.96 0.13 -5.22
C GLN A 88 4.06 -0.91 -5.89
N ALA A 89 4.00 -2.14 -5.37
CA ALA A 89 3.17 -3.19 -5.99
C ALA A 89 1.68 -2.83 -5.97
N THR A 90 1.22 -2.15 -4.92
CA THR A 90 -0.15 -1.64 -4.84
C THR A 90 -0.39 -0.53 -5.86
N ALA A 91 0.55 0.41 -6.00
CA ALA A 91 0.47 1.47 -6.99
C ALA A 91 0.46 0.92 -8.43
N ASP A 92 1.29 -0.07 -8.73
CA ASP A 92 1.35 -0.71 -10.05
C ASP A 92 0.01 -1.37 -10.41
N ARG A 93 -0.65 -2.02 -9.44
CA ARG A 93 -2.00 -2.59 -9.64
C ARG A 93 -3.03 -1.51 -9.95
N ILE A 94 -3.03 -0.40 -9.21
CA ILE A 94 -3.96 0.73 -9.43
C ILE A 94 -3.72 1.35 -10.80
N VAL A 95 -2.47 1.65 -11.15
CA VAL A 95 -2.10 2.26 -12.43
C VAL A 95 -2.46 1.34 -13.59
N SER A 96 -2.14 0.05 -13.49
CA SER A 96 -2.49 -0.95 -14.51
C SER A 96 -4.00 -1.06 -14.72
N LEU A 97 -4.77 -1.19 -13.62
CA LEU A 97 -6.23 -1.27 -13.69
C LEU A 97 -6.82 -0.02 -14.34
N ALA A 98 -6.48 1.16 -13.84
CA ALA A 98 -7.07 2.41 -14.30
C ALA A 98 -6.67 2.71 -15.76
N SER A 99 -5.38 2.62 -16.09
CA SER A 99 -4.91 2.90 -17.46
C SER A 99 -5.40 1.90 -18.50
N GLY A 100 -5.71 0.65 -18.08
CA GLY A 100 -6.30 -0.37 -18.95
C GLY A 100 -7.65 0.03 -19.58
N PHE A 101 -8.34 1.02 -19.00
CA PHE A 101 -9.60 1.54 -19.55
C PHE A 101 -9.42 2.53 -20.70
N TYR A 102 -8.22 3.02 -20.97
CA TYR A 102 -8.01 4.10 -21.94
C TYR A 102 -8.46 3.75 -23.36
N GLU A 103 -8.12 2.54 -23.84
CA GLU A 103 -8.52 2.10 -25.19
C GLU A 103 -10.05 1.96 -25.34
N VAL A 104 -10.74 1.56 -24.26
CA VAL A 104 -12.20 1.52 -24.24
C VAL A 104 -12.76 2.94 -24.26
N PHE A 105 -12.19 3.84 -23.47
CA PHE A 105 -12.57 5.25 -23.42
C PHE A 105 -12.45 5.91 -24.80
N LYS A 106 -11.33 5.72 -25.52
CA LYS A 106 -11.15 6.22 -26.89
C LYS A 106 -12.23 5.72 -27.84
N ARG A 107 -12.49 4.40 -27.85
CA ARG A 107 -13.53 3.80 -28.72
C ARG A 107 -14.93 4.33 -28.43
N GLN A 108 -15.22 4.70 -27.19
CA GLN A 108 -16.51 5.30 -26.80
C GLN A 108 -16.60 6.79 -27.13
N ASN A 109 -15.48 7.45 -27.45
CA ASN A 109 -15.40 8.87 -27.77
C ASN A 109 -14.71 9.10 -29.13
N PRO A 110 -15.21 8.50 -30.24
CA PRO A 110 -14.49 8.47 -31.53
C PRO A 110 -14.40 9.84 -32.23
N GLN A 111 -15.14 10.84 -31.76
CA GLN A 111 -15.12 12.21 -32.30
C GLN A 111 -14.14 13.13 -31.56
N MET A 112 -13.47 12.62 -30.53
CA MET A 112 -12.54 13.38 -29.73
C MET A 112 -11.13 13.25 -30.30
N GLU A 113 -10.44 14.38 -30.47
CA GLU A 113 -9.03 14.40 -30.82
C GLU A 113 -8.19 13.67 -29.78
N ASP A 114 -7.12 12.99 -30.21
CA ASP A 114 -6.34 12.08 -29.37
C ASP A 114 -5.78 12.74 -28.10
N ASP A 115 -5.23 13.95 -28.21
CA ASP A 115 -4.70 14.70 -27.06
C ASP A 115 -5.82 15.12 -26.09
N ALA A 116 -6.97 15.53 -26.63
CA ALA A 116 -8.13 15.89 -25.82
C ALA A 116 -8.73 14.67 -25.10
N ALA A 117 -8.73 13.51 -25.76
CA ALA A 117 -9.17 12.25 -25.18
C ALA A 117 -8.24 11.80 -24.06
N LEU A 118 -6.91 11.90 -24.27
CA LEU A 118 -5.92 11.59 -23.24
C LEU A 118 -6.10 12.51 -22.03
N GLN A 119 -6.16 13.83 -22.24
CA GLN A 119 -6.31 14.79 -21.15
C GLN A 119 -7.58 14.52 -20.34
N LYS A 120 -8.73 14.36 -21.01
CA LYS A 120 -10.01 14.11 -20.35
C LYS A 120 -10.02 12.79 -19.58
N PHE A 121 -9.41 11.75 -20.15
CA PHE A 121 -9.25 10.47 -19.46
C PHE A 121 -8.38 10.61 -18.21
N MET A 122 -7.22 11.28 -18.34
CA MET A 122 -6.29 11.49 -17.24
C MET A 122 -6.91 12.30 -16.10
N ASP A 123 -7.69 13.33 -16.42
CA ASP A 123 -8.41 14.12 -15.42
C ASP A 123 -9.42 13.26 -14.64
N ALA A 124 -10.16 12.40 -15.34
CA ALA A 124 -11.12 11.50 -14.71
C ALA A 124 -10.44 10.47 -13.79
N VAL A 125 -9.38 9.80 -14.25
CA VAL A 125 -8.71 8.77 -13.43
C VAL A 125 -7.93 9.38 -12.26
N LYS A 126 -7.26 10.52 -12.46
CA LYS A 126 -6.56 11.22 -11.38
C LYS A 126 -7.57 11.72 -10.33
N GLY A 127 -8.70 12.29 -10.77
CA GLY A 127 -9.77 12.72 -9.88
C GLY A 127 -10.37 11.57 -9.06
N GLY A 128 -10.66 10.43 -9.71
CA GLY A 128 -11.20 9.25 -9.04
C GLY A 128 -10.22 8.65 -8.01
N VAL A 129 -8.93 8.57 -8.34
CA VAL A 129 -7.91 8.08 -7.40
C VAL A 129 -7.72 9.05 -6.23
N GLU A 130 -7.68 10.35 -6.49
CA GLU A 130 -7.60 11.38 -5.43
C GLU A 130 -8.75 11.27 -4.43
N GLN A 131 -9.97 11.09 -4.93
CA GLN A 131 -11.15 10.88 -4.10
C GLN A 131 -11.04 9.58 -3.29
N GLY A 132 -10.77 8.45 -3.96
CA GLY A 132 -10.66 7.16 -3.29
C GLY A 132 -9.54 7.11 -2.24
N PHE A 133 -8.43 7.80 -2.49
CA PHE A 133 -7.33 7.94 -1.53
C PHE A 133 -7.77 8.65 -0.24
N LYS A 134 -8.48 9.77 -0.37
CA LYS A 134 -9.00 10.53 0.78
C LYS A 134 -10.01 9.69 1.58
N GLU A 135 -10.98 9.09 0.88
CA GLU A 135 -12.01 8.26 1.50
C GLU A 135 -11.39 7.05 2.23
N ALA A 136 -10.45 6.35 1.60
CA ALA A 136 -9.77 5.21 2.22
C ALA A 136 -8.98 5.63 3.47
N ARG A 137 -8.29 6.78 3.43
CA ARG A 137 -7.57 7.31 4.59
C ARG A 137 -8.54 7.67 5.73
N ASP A 138 -9.67 8.31 5.42
CA ASP A 138 -10.67 8.67 6.41
C ASP A 138 -11.34 7.45 7.05
N ILE A 139 -11.64 6.41 6.26
CA ILE A 139 -12.12 5.11 6.78
C ILE A 139 -11.09 4.52 7.74
N LEU A 140 -9.83 4.41 7.34
CA LEU A 140 -8.78 3.83 8.17
C LEU A 140 -8.50 4.67 9.43
N LYS A 141 -8.67 6.00 9.35
CA LYS A 141 -8.61 6.88 10.51
C LYS A 141 -9.75 6.58 11.48
N GLY A 142 -10.99 6.44 10.98
CA GLY A 142 -12.16 6.09 11.78
C GLY A 142 -12.03 4.72 12.46
N LEU A 143 -11.35 3.78 11.82
CA LEU A 143 -11.01 2.46 12.37
C LEU A 143 -9.80 2.48 13.33
N ASN A 144 -9.18 3.65 13.58
CA ASN A 144 -7.94 3.79 14.33
C ASN A 144 -6.80 2.88 13.79
N ALA A 145 -6.77 2.68 12.47
CA ALA A 145 -5.87 1.76 11.77
C ALA A 145 -4.68 2.46 11.08
N LEU A 146 -4.56 3.79 11.19
CA LEU A 146 -3.47 4.58 10.59
C LEU A 146 -2.15 4.58 11.38
N GLY A 147 -2.04 3.79 12.45
CA GLY A 147 -0.84 3.71 13.27
C GLY A 147 0.35 3.02 12.58
N GLY A 148 1.54 3.18 13.16
CA GLY A 148 2.77 2.59 12.63
C GLY A 148 3.10 3.07 11.22
N ASP A 149 3.52 2.14 10.35
CA ASP A 149 3.92 2.45 8.98
C ASP A 149 2.74 2.63 8.00
N VAL A 150 1.49 2.42 8.45
CA VAL A 150 0.31 2.38 7.56
C VAL A 150 0.08 3.73 6.88
N ALA A 151 0.03 4.83 7.64
CA ALA A 151 -0.16 6.17 7.07
C ALA A 151 0.93 6.54 6.06
N ALA A 152 2.19 6.28 6.39
CA ALA A 152 3.32 6.56 5.52
C ALA A 152 3.31 5.70 4.24
N ASN A 153 2.91 4.43 4.34
CA ASN A 153 2.79 3.54 3.19
C ASN A 153 1.62 3.92 2.27
N ILE A 154 0.52 4.42 2.84
CA ILE A 154 -0.60 4.98 2.07
C ILE A 154 -0.12 6.20 1.28
N ASP A 155 0.57 7.14 1.93
CA ASP A 155 1.10 8.35 1.27
C ASP A 155 2.08 7.99 0.14
N LYS A 156 2.97 7.02 0.37
CA LYS A 156 3.88 6.51 -0.68
C LYS A 156 3.16 5.85 -1.84
N THR A 157 2.12 5.05 -1.56
CA THR A 157 1.31 4.43 -2.62
C THR A 157 0.72 5.50 -3.53
N TYR A 158 0.16 6.55 -2.95
CA TYR A 158 -0.42 7.66 -3.71
C TYR A 158 0.62 8.41 -4.55
N GLU A 159 1.80 8.66 -4.00
CA GLU A 159 2.91 9.26 -4.76
C GLU A 159 3.28 8.41 -5.99
N PHE A 160 3.42 7.09 -5.79
CA PHE A 160 3.75 6.17 -6.88
C PHE A 160 2.63 6.06 -7.91
N VAL A 161 1.36 6.09 -7.51
CA VAL A 161 0.23 6.11 -8.46
C VAL A 161 0.27 7.39 -9.30
N THR A 162 0.47 8.55 -8.66
CA THR A 162 0.56 9.83 -9.36
C THR A 162 1.66 9.81 -10.41
N ARG A 163 2.86 9.35 -10.03
CA ARG A 163 4.01 9.20 -10.94
C ARG A 163 3.74 8.19 -12.06
N GLY A 164 3.06 7.08 -11.75
CA GLY A 164 2.70 6.06 -12.73
C GLY A 164 1.72 6.61 -13.79
N PHE A 165 0.76 7.43 -13.37
CA PHE A 165 -0.15 8.13 -14.27
C PHE A 165 0.54 9.18 -15.13
N ASP A 166 1.48 9.94 -14.58
CA ASP A 166 2.28 10.88 -15.38
C ASP A 166 3.12 10.14 -16.42
N SER A 167 3.71 9.00 -16.04
CA SER A 167 4.48 8.14 -16.95
C SER A 167 3.60 7.55 -18.05
N PHE A 168 2.38 7.13 -17.72
CA PHE A 168 1.41 6.64 -18.68
C PHE A 168 1.01 7.73 -19.69
N ALA A 169 0.64 8.92 -19.20
CA ALA A 169 0.26 10.04 -20.06
C ALA A 169 1.40 10.44 -21.01
N ALA A 170 2.63 10.52 -20.49
CA ALA A 170 3.81 10.81 -21.32
C ALA A 170 4.02 9.77 -22.43
N ARG A 171 3.85 8.48 -22.14
CA ARG A 171 3.96 7.39 -23.13
C ARG A 171 2.87 7.46 -24.20
N MET A 172 1.66 7.87 -23.83
CA MET A 172 0.53 8.00 -24.76
C MET A 172 0.61 9.25 -25.64
N ALA A 173 1.25 10.31 -25.15
CA ALA A 173 1.46 11.56 -25.88
C ALA A 173 2.68 11.52 -26.82
N GLN A 174 3.56 10.52 -26.72
CA GLN A 174 4.66 10.39 -27.65
C GLN A 174 4.13 10.03 -29.05
N PRO A 175 4.62 10.70 -30.12
CA PRO A 175 4.33 10.26 -31.48
C PRO A 175 4.75 8.80 -31.60
N LYS A 176 3.87 7.95 -32.14
CA LYS A 176 4.28 6.60 -32.54
C LYS A 176 5.39 6.79 -33.56
N GLU A 177 6.65 6.58 -33.17
CA GLU A 177 7.73 6.41 -34.13
C GLU A 177 7.28 5.29 -35.06
N GLU A 178 7.02 5.67 -36.30
CA GLU A 178 6.82 4.79 -37.42
C GLU A 178 8.05 3.89 -37.43
N LYS A 179 7.88 2.61 -37.08
CA LYS A 179 8.88 1.60 -37.40
C LYS A 179 8.90 1.51 -38.93
N GLU A 180 9.66 2.41 -39.52
CA GLU A 180 10.07 2.37 -40.91
C GLU A 180 10.87 1.07 -41.10
N ALA A 181 10.56 0.41 -42.21
CA ALA A 181 10.96 -0.93 -42.54
C ALA A 181 12.48 -1.17 -42.50
N ALA A 182 12.86 -2.38 -42.06
CA ALA A 182 14.05 -3.08 -42.53
C ALA A 182 13.73 -4.58 -42.65
#